data_AF-A0A1N7LVD1-F1
#
_entry.id   AF-A0A1N7LVD1-F1
#
_cell.length_a   1.000
_cell.length_b   1.000
_cell.length_c   1.000
_cell.angle_alpha   90.00
_cell.angle_beta   90.00
_cell.angle_gamma   90.00
#
_symmetry.space_group_name_H-M   'P 1'
#
loop_
_entity.id
_entity.type
_entity.pdbx_description
1 polymer ?
#
loop_
_entity_poly.entity_id
_entity_poly.type
_entity_poly.pdbx_seq_one_letter_code
_entity_poly.pdbx_strand_id
1 'polypeptide(L)'
;MKKIEFLSESGLELGNVSIGGINISEIENFLESIYNESFEYICLYYDEENKILCLEEERGVIFPQYGHFITLITESKYKHCFDFA
;
A
#
# COMPACT_ATOMS: atom_id res chain seq x y z
N MET A 1 -7.33 -1.95 15.16
CA MET A 1 -6.51 -1.06 14.32
C MET A 1 -6.46 -1.68 12.94
N LYS A 2 -6.71 -0.93 11.86
CA LYS A 2 -6.45 -1.44 10.50
C LYS A 2 -4.95 -1.70 10.36
N LYS A 3 -4.55 -2.74 9.63
CA LYS A 3 -3.14 -3.07 9.36
C LYS A 3 -2.57 -2.24 8.21
N ILE A 4 -3.43 -1.89 7.26
CA ILE A 4 -3.11 -1.10 6.08
C ILE A 4 -4.09 0.06 6.08
N GLU A 5 -3.57 1.27 5.95
CA GLU A 5 -4.35 2.50 5.85
C GLU A 5 -3.97 3.24 4.59
N PHE A 6 -4.96 3.82 3.92
CA PHE A 6 -4.77 4.65 2.74
C PHE A 6 -5.23 6.06 3.07
N LEU A 7 -4.38 7.05 2.83
CA LEU A 7 -4.67 8.45 3.11
C LEU A 7 -4.62 9.30 1.84
N SER A 8 -5.36 10.40 1.81
CA SER A 8 -5.13 11.50 0.86
C SER A 8 -3.92 12.32 1.28
N GLU A 9 -3.46 13.23 0.42
CA GLU A 9 -2.40 14.21 0.74
C GLU A 9 -2.72 15.09 1.97
N SER A 10 -4.01 15.24 2.29
CA SER A 10 -4.48 15.96 3.48
C SER A 10 -4.54 15.10 4.75
N GLY A 11 -4.13 13.84 4.69
CA GLY A 11 -4.13 12.91 5.83
C GLY A 11 -5.51 12.38 6.22
N LEU A 12 -6.50 12.48 5.32
CA LEU A 12 -7.84 11.91 5.53
C LEU A 12 -7.89 10.51 4.92
N GLU A 13 -8.74 9.63 5.49
CA GLU A 13 -8.95 8.28 4.93
C GLU A 13 -9.34 8.39 3.45
N LEU A 14 -8.59 7.69 2.60
CA LEU A 14 -8.79 7.72 1.17
C LEU A 14 -10.12 7.04 0.84
N GLY A 15 -11.00 7.78 0.18
CA GLY A 15 -12.27 7.26 -0.30
C GLY A 15 -12.11 6.34 -1.51
N ASN A 16 -13.20 6.14 -2.24
CA ASN A 16 -13.21 5.29 -3.42
C ASN A 16 -12.48 5.96 -4.61
N VAL A 17 -11.19 5.66 -4.78
CA VAL A 17 -10.31 6.21 -5.81
C VAL A 17 -9.79 5.11 -6.74
N SER A 18 -9.44 5.46 -7.98
CA SER A 18 -8.78 4.56 -8.93
C SER A 18 -7.36 5.04 -9.24
N ILE A 19 -6.39 4.16 -9.04
CA ILE A 19 -4.95 4.39 -9.21
C ILE A 19 -4.50 3.58 -10.42
N GLY A 20 -4.09 4.25 -11.50
CA GLY A 20 -3.75 3.55 -12.75
C GLY A 20 -4.91 2.74 -13.37
N GLY A 21 -6.16 3.09 -13.04
CA GLY A 21 -7.35 2.33 -13.45
C GLY A 21 -7.71 1.14 -12.56
N ILE A 22 -6.97 0.94 -11.46
CA ILE A 22 -7.24 -0.09 -10.44
C ILE A 22 -7.91 0.57 -9.25
N ASN A 23 -9.01 0.00 -8.78
CA ASN A 23 -9.73 0.53 -7.61
C ASN A 23 -8.91 0.33 -6.33
N ILE A 24 -8.93 1.30 -5.41
CA ILE A 24 -8.24 1.20 -4.11
C ILE A 24 -8.66 -0.04 -3.32
N SER A 25 -9.93 -0.43 -3.37
CA SER A 25 -10.42 -1.64 -2.70
C SER A 25 -9.84 -2.92 -3.32
N GLU A 26 -9.55 -2.92 -4.63
CA GLU A 26 -8.84 -4.04 -5.26
C GLU A 26 -7.39 -4.11 -4.79
N ILE A 27 -6.73 -2.96 -4.64
CA ILE A 27 -5.37 -2.86 -4.10
C ILE A 27 -5.34 -3.33 -2.64
N GLU A 28 -6.26 -2.87 -1.80
CA GLU A 28 -6.39 -3.29 -0.40
C GLU A 28 -6.54 -4.81 -0.29
N ASN A 29 -7.49 -5.39 -1.03
CA ASN A 29 -7.69 -6.84 -1.06
C ASN A 29 -6.43 -7.60 -1.49
N PHE A 30 -5.71 -7.08 -2.49
CA PHE A 30 -4.45 -7.68 -2.91
C PHE A 30 -3.40 -7.64 -1.79
N LEU A 31 -3.16 -6.48 -1.18
CA LEU A 31 -2.19 -6.33 -0.10
C LEU A 31 -2.53 -7.22 1.10
N GLU A 32 -3.81 -7.31 1.47
CA GLU A 32 -4.27 -8.23 2.51
C GLU A 32 -4.05 -9.70 2.15
N SER A 33 -4.22 -10.08 0.87
CA SER A 33 -4.03 -11.46 0.42
C SER A 33 -2.57 -11.94 0.48
N ILE A 34 -1.61 -11.02 0.30
CA ILE A 34 -0.16 -11.33 0.34
C ILE A 34 0.46 -11.04 1.72
N TYR A 35 -0.32 -10.47 2.65
CA TYR A 35 0.14 -10.16 3.99
C TYR A 35 0.58 -11.45 4.70
N ASN A 36 1.81 -11.42 5.21
CA ASN A 36 2.50 -12.57 5.78
C ASN A 36 3.08 -12.26 7.17
N GLU A 37 2.37 -11.43 7.94
CA GLU A 37 2.84 -10.95 9.25
C GLU A 37 4.15 -10.15 9.16
N SER A 38 4.34 -9.43 8.06
CA SER A 38 5.54 -8.63 7.79
C SER A 38 5.62 -7.31 8.54
N PHE A 39 4.51 -6.82 9.10
CA PHE A 39 4.42 -5.55 9.81
C PHE A 39 3.19 -5.54 10.74
N GLU A 40 3.19 -4.64 11.71
CA GLU A 40 2.01 -4.37 12.54
C GLU A 40 1.07 -3.37 11.85
N TYR A 41 1.64 -2.38 11.16
CA TYR A 41 0.90 -1.31 10.50
C TYR A 41 1.69 -0.71 9.33
N ILE A 42 1.03 -0.44 8.20
CA ILE A 42 1.52 0.45 7.14
C ILE A 42 0.47 1.51 6.81
N CYS A 43 0.94 2.71 6.50
CA CYS A 43 0.16 3.82 5.97
C CYS A 43 0.70 4.19 4.59
N LEU A 44 -0.20 4.26 3.62
CA LEU A 44 0.09 4.64 2.24
C LEU A 44 -0.66 5.93 1.93
N TYR A 45 0.03 7.01 1.57
CA TYR A 45 -0.62 8.21 1.08
C TYR A 45 -0.76 8.15 -0.44
N TYR A 46 -1.85 8.71 -0.97
CA TYR A 46 -2.08 8.85 -2.40
C TYR A 46 -1.55 10.19 -2.89
N ASP A 47 -0.57 10.15 -3.79
CA ASP A 47 -0.07 11.30 -4.55
C ASP A 47 -1.00 11.54 -5.75
N GLU A 48 -1.72 12.66 -5.75
CA GLU A 48 -2.70 12.97 -6.80
C GLU A 48 -2.03 13.36 -8.13
N GLU A 49 -0.85 13.96 -8.07
CA GLU A 49 -0.10 14.44 -9.23
C GLU A 49 0.43 13.26 -10.05
N ASN A 50 1.06 12.31 -9.38
CA ASN A 50 1.68 11.13 -9.99
C ASN A 50 0.72 9.94 -10.09
N LYS A 51 -0.42 9.98 -9.38
CA LYS A 51 -1.42 8.91 -9.30
C LYS A 51 -0.82 7.59 -8.83
N ILE A 52 -0.09 7.65 -7.72
CA ILE A 52 0.61 6.52 -7.08
C ILE A 52 0.38 6.54 -5.57
N LEU A 53 0.59 5.40 -4.93
CA LEU A 53 0.64 5.25 -3.49
C LEU A 53 2.09 5.27 -3.02
N CYS A 54 2.36 6.12 -2.06
CA CYS A 54 3.68 6.27 -1.46
C CYS A 54 3.63 5.84 0.01
N LEU A 55 4.74 5.30 0.51
CA LEU A 55 4.85 4.92 1.91
C LEU A 55 4.91 6.19 2.79
N GLU A 56 3.93 6.35 3.67
CA GLU A 56 3.90 7.42 4.67
C GLU A 56 4.50 6.94 5.99
N GLU A 57 4.06 5.77 6.46
CA GLU A 57 4.50 5.22 7.74
C GLU A 57 4.50 3.69 7.74
N GLU A 58 5.46 3.10 8.45
CA GLU A 58 5.53 1.67 8.74
C GLU A 58 5.87 1.43 10.21
N ARG A 59 5.23 0.43 10.84
CA ARG A 59 5.48 0.04 12.24
C ARG A 59 5.56 -1.47 12.40
N GLY A 60 6.42 -1.90 13.32
CA GLY A 60 6.57 -3.32 13.68
C GLY A 60 7.03 -4.20 12.53
N VAL A 61 7.89 -3.67 11.65
CA VAL A 61 8.41 -4.37 10.47
C VAL A 61 9.25 -5.58 10.88
N ILE A 62 8.98 -6.74 10.28
CA ILE A 62 9.67 -8.01 10.54
C ILE A 62 10.37 -8.48 9.26
N PHE A 63 11.69 -8.67 9.35
CA PHE A 63 12.50 -9.26 8.29
C PHE A 63 12.75 -10.76 8.54
N PRO A 64 12.75 -11.61 7.49
CA PRO A 64 12.72 -11.27 6.06
C PRO A 64 11.31 -11.09 5.45
N GLN A 65 10.24 -11.27 6.21
CA GLN A 65 8.85 -11.28 5.75
C GLN A 65 8.48 -10.03 4.96
N TYR A 66 8.91 -8.86 5.44
CA TYR A 66 8.68 -7.57 4.76
C TYR A 66 9.30 -7.51 3.37
N GLY A 67 10.52 -8.05 3.20
CA GLY A 67 11.15 -8.15 1.89
C GLY A 67 10.36 -9.03 0.92
N HIS A 68 9.80 -10.15 1.39
CA HIS A 68 8.92 -10.99 0.58
C HIS A 68 7.61 -10.26 0.21
N PHE A 69 7.02 -9.51 1.14
CA PHE A 69 5.81 -8.73 0.90
C PHE A 69 6.04 -7.68 -0.20
N ILE A 70 7.10 -6.87 -0.08
CA ILE A 70 7.46 -5.86 -1.10
C ILE A 70 7.78 -6.54 -2.44
N THR A 71 8.50 -7.66 -2.45
CA THR A 71 8.80 -8.43 -3.68
C THR A 71 7.51 -8.82 -4.41
N LEU A 72 6.53 -9.39 -3.69
CA LEU A 72 5.24 -9.77 -4.27
C LEU A 72 4.48 -8.57 -4.86
N ILE A 73 4.59 -7.37 -4.27
CA ILE A 73 4.01 -6.16 -4.84
C ILE A 73 4.72 -5.79 -6.15
N THR A 74 6.06 -5.74 -6.15
CA THR A 74 6.87 -5.35 -7.32
C THR A 74 6.74 -6.32 -8.50
N GLU A 75 6.46 -7.59 -8.25
CA GLU A 75 6.22 -8.62 -9.27
C GLU A 75 4.75 -8.69 -9.73
N SER A 76 3.82 -8.03 -9.03
CA SER A 76 2.39 -8.06 -9.33
C SER A 76 2.00 -7.11 -10.48
N LYS A 77 0.75 -7.26 -10.94
CA LYS A 77 0.12 -6.29 -11.85
C LYS A 77 -0.05 -4.91 -11.21
N TYR A 78 -0.03 -4.81 -9.88
CA TYR A 78 -0.27 -3.58 -9.11
C TYR A 78 1.01 -2.74 -8.92
N LYS A 79 2.18 -3.22 -9.33
CA LYS A 79 3.47 -2.53 -9.09
C LYS A 79 3.51 -1.05 -9.48
N HIS A 80 2.76 -0.67 -10.51
CA HIS A 80 2.72 0.69 -11.03
C HIS A 80 1.85 1.64 -10.20
N CYS A 81 1.10 1.09 -9.23
CA CYS A 81 0.32 1.85 -8.27
C CYS A 81 1.15 2.30 -7.07
N PHE A 82 2.42 1.87 -6.94
CA PHE A 82 3.24 2.11 -5.76
C PHE A 82 4.56 2.77 -6.11
N ASP A 83 5.03 3.61 -5.19
CA ASP A 83 6.42 4.03 -5.11
C ASP A 83 6.91 3.85 -3.66
N PHE A 84 7.89 2.95 -3.50
CA PHE A 84 8.51 2.62 -2.21
C PHE A 84 9.95 3.19 -2.12
N ALA A 85 10.25 4.24 -2.88
CA ALA A 85 11.56 4.87 -2.99
C ALA A 85 12.23 5.21 -1.65
#